data_AF-A0A173U7P0-F1
#
_entry.id   AF-A0A173U7P0-F1
#
_cell.length_a   1.000
_cell.length_b   1.000
_cell.length_c   1.000
_cell.angle_alpha   90.00
_cell.angle_beta   90.00
_cell.angle_gamma   90.00
#
_symmetry.space_group_name_H-M   'P 1'
#
loop_
_entity.id
_entity.type
_entity.pdbx_description
1 polymer ?
#
loop_
_entity_poly.entity_id
_entity_poly.type
_entity_poly.pdbx_seq_one_letter_code
_entity_poly.pdbx_strand_id
1 'polypeptide(L)'
;MVRKIYENELKDLLELYLHLHESTISEMSEYLSKTWNCVFSTAGHAIDSEQRGQGLEIALPITVGDNVWIGTNVFVLPGVTIGNNTIIGAGSVVNKNIPDGVIAAGNPCKIIRKITDSDKKKYPIFEENHEHFNHRR
;
A
#
# COMPACT_ATOMS: atom_id res chain seq x y z
N MET A 1 -17.50 -1.12 -10.43
CA MET A 1 -18.73 -0.45 -10.92
C MET A 1 -18.28 0.84 -11.58
N VAL A 2 -18.64 1.11 -12.84
CA VAL A 2 -18.31 2.38 -13.53
C VAL A 2 -19.52 3.29 -13.39
N ARG A 3 -19.35 4.50 -12.84
CA ARG A 3 -20.43 5.50 -12.67
C ARG A 3 -20.04 6.81 -13.36
N LYS A 4 -21.00 7.45 -14.03
CA LYS A 4 -20.87 8.82 -14.55
C LYS A 4 -21.29 9.78 -13.43
N ILE A 5 -20.45 10.76 -13.13
CA ILE A 5 -20.74 11.80 -12.13
C ILE A 5 -21.15 13.06 -12.92
N TYR A 6 -22.36 13.57 -12.69
CA TYR A 6 -22.84 14.81 -13.32
C TYR A 6 -22.71 15.99 -12.33
N GLU A 7 -22.59 17.21 -12.86
CA GLU A 7 -22.12 18.46 -12.19
C GLU A 7 -22.84 18.91 -10.90
N ASN A 8 -23.88 18.22 -10.41
CA ASN A 8 -24.60 18.59 -9.18
C ASN A 8 -24.34 17.68 -7.96
N GLU A 9 -23.36 16.76 -8.05
CA GLU A 9 -23.12 15.70 -7.06
C GLU A 9 -21.87 15.94 -6.17
N LEU A 10 -21.62 17.16 -5.69
CA LEU A 10 -20.52 17.38 -4.73
C LEU A 10 -20.70 16.55 -3.44
N LYS A 11 -21.96 16.21 -3.11
CA LYS A 11 -22.31 15.31 -2.00
C LYS A 11 -22.06 13.85 -2.34
N ASP A 12 -22.40 13.37 -3.53
CA ASP A 12 -22.17 11.96 -3.90
C ASP A 12 -20.69 11.66 -4.15
N LEU A 13 -19.91 12.66 -4.61
CA LEU A 13 -18.44 12.58 -4.63
C LEU A 13 -17.86 12.40 -3.22
N LEU A 14 -18.35 13.18 -2.25
CA LEU A 14 -17.88 13.11 -0.87
C LEU A 14 -18.33 11.80 -0.18
N GLU A 15 -19.58 11.36 -0.39
CA GLU A 15 -20.08 10.09 0.13
C GLU A 15 -19.41 8.88 -0.53
N LEU A 16 -19.18 8.89 -1.85
CA LEU A 16 -18.42 7.85 -2.54
C LEU A 16 -16.97 7.80 -2.05
N TYR A 17 -16.32 8.96 -1.89
CA TYR A 17 -14.97 9.07 -1.35
C TYR A 17 -14.89 8.53 0.08
N LEU A 18 -15.83 8.92 0.94
CA LEU A 18 -15.89 8.48 2.35
C LEU A 18 -16.18 6.97 2.47
N HIS A 19 -17.14 6.43 1.71
CA HIS A 19 -17.52 5.01 1.78
C HIS A 19 -16.44 4.08 1.18
N LEU A 20 -15.73 4.54 0.14
CA LEU A 20 -14.56 3.84 -0.41
C LEU A 20 -13.37 3.86 0.56
N HIS A 21 -13.21 4.91 1.36
CA HIS A 21 -12.15 5.01 2.38
C HIS A 21 -12.44 4.17 3.63
N GLU A 22 -13.68 4.16 4.15
CA GLU A 22 -14.02 3.40 5.37
C GLU A 22 -13.81 1.89 5.22
N SER A 23 -14.09 1.32 4.05
CA SER A 23 -13.88 -0.11 3.78
C SER A 23 -12.41 -0.50 3.57
N THR A 24 -11.52 0.48 3.37
CA THR A 24 -10.08 0.23 3.11
C THR A 24 -9.21 0.55 4.34
N ILE A 25 -9.66 1.42 5.25
CA ILE A 25 -8.84 1.95 6.36
C ILE A 25 -8.87 1.07 7.61
N SER A 26 -9.90 0.24 7.82
CA SER A 26 -10.09 -0.51 9.08
C SER A 26 -8.96 -1.49 9.44
N GLU A 27 -8.13 -1.94 8.48
CA GLU A 27 -7.03 -2.89 8.72
C GLU A 27 -5.62 -2.26 8.64
N MET A 28 -5.50 -0.97 8.31
CA MET A 28 -4.19 -0.31 8.06
C MET A 28 -3.56 0.39 9.27
N SER A 29 -4.26 0.47 10.40
CA SER A 29 -3.88 1.33 11.55
C SER A 29 -2.53 0.95 12.19
N GLU A 30 -2.19 -0.34 12.30
CA GLU A 30 -0.93 -0.75 12.94
C GLU A 30 0.30 -0.55 12.02
N TYR A 31 0.11 -0.68 10.70
CA TYR A 31 1.17 -0.57 9.69
C TYR A 31 1.52 0.88 9.31
N LEU A 32 0.55 1.81 9.39
CA LEU A 32 0.76 3.23 9.04
C LEU A 32 1.72 3.97 9.98
N SER A 33 1.86 3.52 11.23
CA SER A 33 2.76 4.16 12.21
C SER A 33 4.25 4.15 11.82
N LYS A 34 4.65 3.30 10.86
CA LYS A 34 6.04 3.14 10.41
C LYS A 34 6.26 3.55 8.95
N THR A 35 5.21 3.96 8.24
CA THR A 35 5.21 4.16 6.78
C THR A 35 4.82 5.59 6.44
N TRP A 36 5.80 6.48 6.50
CA TRP A 36 5.59 7.91 6.29
C TRP A 36 5.29 8.20 4.80
N ASN A 37 4.33 9.08 4.53
CA ASN A 37 4.03 9.64 3.21
C ASN A 37 3.67 8.60 2.11
N CYS A 38 2.96 7.52 2.44
CA CYS A 38 2.45 6.59 1.43
C CYS A 38 1.09 7.04 0.87
N VAL A 39 0.82 6.72 -0.39
CA VAL A 39 -0.45 7.00 -1.07
C VAL A 39 -1.02 5.71 -1.65
N PHE A 40 -2.27 5.43 -1.32
CA PHE A 40 -3.05 4.34 -1.90
C PHE A 40 -4.20 4.98 -2.67
N SER A 41 -4.15 4.92 -3.98
CA SER A 41 -5.21 5.47 -4.82
C SER A 41 -6.00 4.34 -5.45
N THR A 42 -7.27 4.23 -5.07
CA THR A 42 -8.23 3.36 -5.78
C THR A 42 -8.82 4.06 -7.02
N ALA A 43 -8.65 5.38 -7.13
CA ALA A 43 -9.22 6.19 -8.20
C ALA A 43 -8.31 6.25 -9.44
N GLY A 44 -8.93 6.21 -10.61
CA GLY A 44 -8.32 6.49 -11.91
C GLY A 44 -9.30 7.18 -12.84
N HIS A 45 -8.79 7.80 -13.90
CA HIS A 45 -9.60 8.44 -14.93
C HIS A 45 -9.53 7.67 -16.24
N ALA A 46 -10.54 7.85 -17.09
CA ALA A 46 -10.47 7.40 -18.47
C ALA A 46 -9.21 7.94 -19.17
N ILE A 47 -8.57 7.09 -19.99
CA ILE A 47 -7.42 7.49 -20.80
C ILE A 47 -7.87 8.42 -21.93
N ASP A 48 -9.02 8.11 -22.54
CA ASP A 48 -9.65 8.95 -23.54
C ASP A 48 -10.02 10.33 -22.96
N SER A 49 -9.68 11.39 -23.69
CA SER A 49 -9.84 12.77 -23.21
C SER A 49 -11.29 13.24 -23.18
N GLU A 50 -12.14 12.76 -24.10
CA GLU A 50 -13.56 13.14 -24.11
C GLU A 50 -14.28 12.49 -22.92
N GLN A 51 -14.05 11.19 -22.70
CA GLN A 51 -14.58 10.48 -21.55
C GLN A 51 -14.12 11.09 -20.22
N ARG A 52 -12.84 11.46 -20.11
CA ARG A 52 -12.30 12.15 -18.92
C ARG A 52 -12.90 13.55 -18.75
N GLY A 53 -13.11 14.28 -19.84
CA GLY A 53 -13.76 15.59 -19.83
C GLY A 53 -15.22 15.53 -19.38
N GLN A 54 -15.87 14.37 -19.55
CA GLN A 54 -17.22 14.07 -19.04
C GLN A 54 -17.22 13.57 -17.58
N GLY A 55 -16.08 13.57 -16.89
CA GLY A 55 -15.99 13.11 -15.50
C GLY A 55 -16.03 11.58 -15.33
N LEU A 56 -15.67 10.81 -16.36
CA LEU A 56 -15.63 9.35 -16.24
C LEU A 56 -14.45 8.90 -15.37
N GLU A 57 -14.78 8.28 -14.24
CA GLU A 57 -13.84 7.78 -13.25
C GLU A 57 -14.02 6.27 -13.02
N ILE A 58 -12.93 5.62 -12.63
CA ILE A 58 -12.92 4.23 -12.18
C ILE A 58 -12.42 4.15 -10.75
N ALA A 59 -13.00 3.25 -9.98
CA ALA A 59 -12.50 2.86 -8.67
C ALA A 59 -12.20 1.36 -8.69
N LEU A 60 -10.94 0.99 -8.47
CA LEU A 60 -10.51 -0.41 -8.37
C LEU A 60 -9.91 -0.65 -6.97
N PRO A 61 -10.38 -1.67 -6.24
CA PRO A 61 -9.93 -1.93 -4.88
C PRO A 61 -8.44 -2.27 -4.84
N ILE A 62 -7.76 -1.89 -3.77
CA ILE A 62 -6.41 -2.32 -3.46
C ILE A 62 -6.50 -3.36 -2.34
N THR A 63 -5.71 -4.42 -2.44
CA THR A 63 -5.61 -5.45 -1.39
C THR A 63 -4.18 -5.56 -0.92
N VAL A 64 -3.97 -5.55 0.39
CA VAL A 64 -2.66 -5.75 1.03
C VAL A 64 -2.78 -6.97 1.94
N GLY A 65 -1.93 -7.97 1.71
CA GLY A 65 -1.88 -9.19 2.52
C GLY A 65 -1.21 -8.98 3.88
N ASP A 66 -1.11 -10.08 4.63
CA ASP A 66 -0.53 -10.10 5.97
C ASP A 66 0.99 -9.93 5.95
N ASN A 67 1.56 -9.32 7.00
CA ASN A 67 3.01 -9.16 7.20
C ASN A 67 3.73 -8.43 6.05
N VAL A 68 3.03 -7.52 5.36
CA VAL A 68 3.63 -6.69 4.31
C VAL A 68 4.35 -5.50 4.95
N TRP A 69 5.59 -5.23 4.52
CA TRP A 69 6.30 -4.00 4.86
C TRP A 69 6.34 -3.06 3.67
N ILE A 70 5.79 -1.86 3.85
CA ILE A 70 5.76 -0.81 2.82
C ILE A 70 6.74 0.29 3.22
N GLY A 71 7.72 0.58 2.36
CA GLY A 71 8.68 1.65 2.59
C GLY A 71 8.04 3.04 2.55
N THR A 72 8.75 4.05 3.06
CA THR A 72 8.31 5.45 2.99
C THR A 72 8.12 5.93 1.54
N ASN A 73 7.20 6.87 1.33
CA ASN A 73 6.96 7.52 0.03
C ASN A 73 6.58 6.55 -1.10
N VAL A 74 5.80 5.50 -0.79
CA VAL A 74 5.30 4.53 -1.77
C VAL A 74 3.93 4.96 -2.31
N PHE A 75 3.72 4.77 -3.61
CA PHE A 75 2.45 4.96 -4.29
C PHE A 75 1.91 3.60 -4.78
N VAL A 76 0.71 3.23 -4.35
CA VAL A 76 0.00 2.03 -4.82
C VAL A 76 -1.16 2.45 -5.71
N LEU A 77 -1.16 1.94 -6.94
CA LEU A 77 -2.15 2.31 -7.97
C LEU A 77 -3.42 1.45 -7.90
N PRO A 78 -4.52 1.89 -8.56
CA PRO A 78 -5.81 1.21 -8.51
C PRO A 78 -5.74 -0.26 -8.92
N GLY A 79 -6.45 -1.12 -8.20
CA GLY A 79 -6.61 -2.53 -8.58
C GLY A 79 -5.45 -3.44 -8.20
N VAL A 80 -4.44 -2.93 -7.48
CA VAL A 80 -3.26 -3.70 -7.10
C VAL A 80 -3.54 -4.60 -5.90
N THR A 81 -3.10 -5.85 -6.00
CA THR A 81 -2.95 -6.78 -4.87
C THR A 81 -1.47 -6.94 -4.51
N ILE A 82 -1.13 -6.70 -3.24
CA ILE A 82 0.18 -6.99 -2.65
C ILE A 82 0.05 -8.23 -1.79
N GLY A 83 0.77 -9.28 -2.17
CA GLY A 83 0.75 -10.58 -1.50
C GLY A 83 1.42 -10.60 -0.13
N ASN A 84 1.15 -11.63 0.66
CA ASN A 84 1.60 -11.77 2.05
C ASN A 84 3.13 -11.80 2.16
N ASN A 85 3.66 -11.42 3.32
CA ASN A 85 5.09 -11.49 3.64
C ASN A 85 5.98 -10.76 2.61
N THR A 86 5.48 -9.69 2.01
CA THR A 86 6.13 -8.95 0.93
C THR A 86 6.75 -7.65 1.44
N ILE A 87 7.87 -7.25 0.86
CA ILE A 87 8.50 -5.95 1.10
C ILE A 87 8.39 -5.08 -0.15
N ILE A 88 7.83 -3.88 0.01
CA ILE A 88 7.87 -2.82 -0.99
C ILE A 88 8.91 -1.78 -0.57
N GLY A 89 9.95 -1.58 -1.37
CA GLY A 89 10.99 -0.59 -1.09
C GLY A 89 10.47 0.84 -1.13
N ALA A 90 11.12 1.74 -0.41
CA ALA A 90 10.77 3.17 -0.37
C ALA A 90 10.78 3.82 -1.76
N GLY A 91 9.92 4.82 -1.98
CA GLY A 91 9.83 5.56 -3.24
C GLY A 91 9.22 4.78 -4.41
N SER A 92 8.63 3.61 -4.16
CA SER A 92 8.13 2.75 -5.22
C SER A 92 6.77 3.19 -5.77
N VAL A 93 6.55 2.98 -7.07
CA VAL A 93 5.23 3.13 -7.71
C VAL A 93 4.73 1.74 -8.10
N VAL A 94 3.87 1.17 -7.26
CA VAL A 94 3.31 -0.17 -7.42
C VAL A 94 2.16 -0.09 -8.41
N ASN A 95 2.44 -0.46 -9.66
CA ASN A 95 1.49 -0.39 -10.77
C ASN A 95 0.99 -1.75 -11.26
N LYS A 96 1.37 -2.85 -10.60
CA LYS A 96 0.97 -4.23 -10.88
C LYS A 96 0.93 -5.04 -9.59
N ASN A 97 0.19 -6.14 -9.61
CA ASN A 97 0.14 -7.08 -8.49
C ASN A 97 1.53 -7.59 -8.13
N ILE A 98 1.79 -7.70 -6.83
CA ILE A 98 3.04 -8.21 -6.28
C ILE A 98 2.73 -9.54 -5.57
N PRO A 99 3.42 -10.64 -5.90
CA PRO A 99 3.17 -11.94 -5.30
C PRO A 99 3.71 -12.01 -3.86
N ASP A 100 3.30 -13.02 -3.12
CA ASP A 100 3.76 -13.30 -1.76
C ASP A 100 5.29 -13.51 -1.67
N GLY A 101 5.88 -13.11 -0.55
CA GLY A 101 7.24 -13.50 -0.16
C GLY A 101 8.34 -12.91 -1.03
N VAL A 102 8.15 -11.71 -1.58
CA VAL A 102 9.14 -11.04 -2.42
C VAL A 102 9.59 -9.70 -1.87
N ILE A 103 10.76 -9.26 -2.32
CA ILE A 103 11.20 -7.87 -2.24
C ILE A 103 10.95 -7.25 -3.61
N ALA A 104 10.14 -6.19 -3.66
CA ALA A 104 9.89 -5.41 -4.86
C ALA A 104 10.21 -3.94 -4.59
N ALA A 105 10.78 -3.23 -5.57
CA ALA A 105 10.97 -1.79 -5.46
C ALA A 105 11.07 -1.10 -6.82
N GLY A 106 11.04 0.24 -6.80
CA GLY A 106 11.33 1.11 -7.94
C GLY A 106 10.11 1.83 -8.51
N ASN A 107 10.35 2.66 -9.51
CA ASN A 107 9.32 3.38 -10.25
C ASN A 107 9.55 3.18 -11.76
N PRO A 108 8.80 2.28 -12.43
CA PRO A 108 7.76 1.42 -11.88
C PRO A 108 8.33 0.32 -10.97
N CYS A 109 7.53 -0.13 -10.01
CA CYS A 109 7.91 -1.16 -9.05
C CYS A 109 8.12 -2.51 -9.76
N LYS A 110 9.23 -3.18 -9.46
CA LYS A 110 9.58 -4.49 -10.01
C LYS A 110 10.01 -5.43 -8.90
N ILE A 111 9.70 -6.71 -9.07
CA ILE A 111 10.21 -7.76 -8.21
C ILE A 111 11.74 -7.80 -8.36
N ILE A 112 12.45 -7.63 -7.26
CA ILE A 112 13.92 -7.72 -7.21
C ILE A 112 14.33 -9.17 -6.99
N ARG A 113 13.76 -9.81 -5.97
CA ARG A 113 14.01 -11.23 -5.64
C ARG A 113 12.98 -11.77 -4.64
N LYS A 114 12.98 -13.09 -4.44
CA LYS A 114 12.27 -13.74 -3.33
C LYS A 114 12.97 -13.50 -1.99
N ILE A 115 12.18 -13.49 -0.92
CA ILE A 115 12.65 -13.61 0.46
C ILE A 115 12.92 -15.09 0.73
N THR A 116 14.03 -15.38 1.39
CA THR A 116 14.49 -16.76 1.64
C THR A 116 15.04 -16.91 3.05
N ASP A 117 15.29 -18.13 3.49
CA ASP A 117 15.84 -18.38 4.84
C ASP A 117 17.20 -17.71 5.09
N SER A 118 17.97 -17.37 4.05
CA SER A 118 19.21 -16.61 4.24
C SER A 118 18.95 -15.21 4.81
N ASP A 119 17.78 -14.62 4.58
CA ASP A 119 17.43 -13.28 5.07
C ASP A 119 17.33 -13.23 6.61
N LYS A 120 17.00 -14.36 7.26
CA LYS A 120 16.97 -14.48 8.73
C LYS A 120 18.34 -14.26 9.37
N LYS A 121 19.43 -14.52 8.63
CA LYS A 121 20.81 -14.44 9.11
C LYS A 121 21.44 -13.07 8.87
N LYS A 122 20.70 -12.12 8.29
CA LYS A 122 21.24 -10.84 7.83
C LYS A 122 21.63 -9.92 8.98
N TYR A 123 20.89 -9.97 10.09
CA TYR A 123 21.10 -9.09 11.24
C TYR A 123 21.44 -9.91 12.48
N PRO A 124 22.35 -9.43 13.34
CA PRO A 124 22.63 -10.08 14.61
C PRO A 124 21.37 -10.04 15.49
N ILE A 125 21.04 -11.16 16.11
CA ILE A 125 20.01 -11.23 17.15
C ILE A 125 20.70 -10.93 18.47
N PHE A 126 20.32 -9.84 19.12
CA PHE A 126 20.76 -9.56 20.48
C PHE A 126 19.87 -10.36 21.43
N GLU A 127 20.43 -11.38 22.08
CA GLU A 127 19.77 -12.06 23.20
C GLU A 127 19.91 -11.16 24.43
N GLU A 128 18.79 -10.74 25.02
CA GLU A 128 18.81 -10.03 26.30
C GLU A 128 19.24 -11.03 27.39
N ASN A 129 20.50 -10.94 27.83
CA ASN A 129 20.88 -11.49 29.12
C ASN A 129 20.22 -10.63 30.20
N HIS A 130 19.12 -11.13 30.79
CA HIS A 130 18.37 -10.46 31.87
C HIS A 130 19.17 -10.21 33.17
N GLU A 131 20.48 -10.49 33.20
CA GLU A 131 21.32 -10.34 34.40
C GLU A 131 21.78 -8.90 34.69
N HIS A 132 21.58 -7.92 33.78
CA HIS A 132 22.20 -6.59 33.92
C HIS A 132 21.32 -5.46 34.48
N PHE A 133 20.07 -5.71 34.89
CA PHE A 133 19.20 -4.67 35.45
C PHE A 133 19.27 -4.48 36.99
N ASN A 134 20.13 -5.19 37.71
CA ASN A 134 20.19 -5.12 39.19
C ASN A 134 21.13 -4.06 39.79
N HIS A 135 21.71 -3.15 39.00
CA HIS A 135 22.60 -2.11 39.52
C HIS A 135 22.27 -0.71 39.02
N ARG A 136 21.14 -0.15 39.48
CA ARG A 136 21.04 1.27 39.84
C ARG A 136 20.09 1.42 41.03
N ARG A 137 20.69 1.54 42.23
CA ARG A 137 20.08 2.25 43.35
C ARG A 137 20.20 3.75 43.10
#